data_AF-A0A3S5X036-F1
#
_entry.id   AF-A0A3S5X036-F1
#
_cell.length_a   1.000
_cell.length_b   1.000
_cell.length_c   1.000
_cell.angle_alpha   90.00
_cell.angle_beta   90.00
_cell.angle_gamma   90.00
#
_symmetry.space_group_name_H-M   'P 1'
#
loop_
_entity.id
_entity.type
_entity.pdbx_description
1 polymer ?
#
loop_
_entity_poly.entity_id
_entity_poly.type
_entity_poly.pdbx_seq_one_letter_code
_entity_poly.pdbx_strand_id
1 'polypeptide(L)'
;MKAATRHDWQGLQPLHRDALTLPLSLRFRDEQMANIRQGFIPPAMEYKWFCYFEGETLHLYRSWTGSKAAEVLFVRDSEGWWLASRMRLSLDPDHFGWSLEEAKSIIESEIAFYAAGQVPADGFAQMLQTASQAGYFGSPSVVHELLFPFFHCLLCKGVAPHIEGIPARSVADVVEENKRVTRAISRQTGEVHGLEAWRTAEQLGKALIHYFELDEGWHAGEDLAFTLSEGLAAVGIQVSEVILAFIHAPSPTLDGLIQYLKVIQDFVVSVMMGTNSAYYPDLVLADFSWARRNEFAAQGRAMSHARAGEEDVE
;
A
#
# COMPACT_ATOMS: atom_id res chain seq x y z
N MET A 1 19.43 17.80 5.61
CA MET A 1 18.54 17.39 4.51
C MET A 1 18.54 18.48 3.45
N LYS A 2 18.32 18.12 2.19
CA LYS A 2 18.18 19.06 1.07
C LYS A 2 16.70 19.48 1.00
N ALA A 3 16.42 20.78 0.84
CA ALA A 3 15.06 21.28 0.65
C ALA A 3 14.46 20.72 -0.65
N ALA A 4 13.17 20.39 -0.61
CA ALA A 4 12.42 19.95 -1.78
C ALA A 4 12.38 21.04 -2.84
N THR A 5 12.47 20.62 -4.10
CA THR A 5 12.43 21.48 -5.28
C THR A 5 11.44 20.92 -6.28
N ARG A 6 11.01 21.75 -7.23
CA ARG A 6 10.15 21.34 -8.36
C ARG A 6 10.65 20.13 -9.16
N HIS A 7 11.93 19.76 -9.05
CA HIS A 7 12.52 18.65 -9.79
C HIS A 7 12.48 17.33 -9.01
N ASP A 8 12.14 17.37 -7.73
CA ASP A 8 12.08 16.17 -6.88
C ASP A 8 10.76 15.40 -7.01
N TRP A 9 9.83 15.89 -7.84
CA TRP A 9 8.57 15.21 -8.14
C TRP A 9 8.26 15.27 -9.65
N GLN A 10 7.78 14.17 -10.21
CA GLN A 10 7.48 14.07 -11.65
C GLN A 10 6.00 14.35 -11.92
N GLY A 11 5.68 14.73 -13.17
CA GLY A 11 4.30 14.90 -13.62
C GLY A 11 3.57 16.11 -13.05
N LEU A 12 4.29 17.10 -12.50
CA LEU A 12 3.69 18.31 -11.94
C LEU A 12 2.94 19.12 -13.01
N GLN A 13 1.66 19.36 -12.77
CA GLN A 13 0.79 20.13 -13.65
C GLN A 13 0.74 21.60 -13.20
N PRO A 14 0.54 22.56 -14.12
CA PRO A 14 0.36 23.95 -13.73
C PRO A 14 -0.91 24.15 -12.88
N LEU A 15 -0.97 25.26 -12.14
CA LEU A 15 -2.21 25.64 -11.45
C LEU A 15 -3.32 25.81 -12.48
N HIS A 16 -4.50 25.26 -12.17
CA HIS A 16 -5.66 25.38 -13.05
C HIS A 16 -5.98 26.85 -13.35
N ARG A 17 -6.41 27.13 -14.58
CA ARG A 17 -6.63 28.51 -15.07
C ARG A 17 -7.69 29.27 -14.27
N ASP A 18 -8.68 28.54 -13.75
CA ASP A 18 -9.82 29.09 -13.01
C ASP A 18 -9.55 29.13 -11.48
N ALA A 19 -8.28 29.03 -11.07
CA ALA A 19 -7.91 29.09 -9.66
C ALA A 19 -8.32 30.42 -9.01
N LEU A 20 -8.94 30.30 -7.84
CA LEU A 20 -9.44 31.44 -7.08
C LEU A 20 -8.33 32.07 -6.25
N THR A 21 -8.32 33.39 -6.19
CA THR A 21 -7.40 34.13 -5.33
C THR A 21 -8.10 34.54 -4.05
N LEU A 22 -7.56 34.11 -2.91
CA LEU A 22 -8.14 34.32 -1.59
C LEU A 22 -7.11 34.98 -0.67
N PRO A 23 -7.54 35.91 0.22
CA PRO A 23 -6.67 36.38 1.29
C PRO A 23 -6.45 35.27 2.32
N LEU A 24 -5.24 35.20 2.85
CA LEU A 24 -4.89 34.40 4.01
C LEU A 24 -4.32 35.32 5.10
N SER A 25 -4.43 34.89 6.36
CA SER A 25 -3.95 35.65 7.51
C SER A 25 -3.28 34.75 8.55
N LEU A 26 -2.56 33.72 8.09
CA LEU A 26 -1.78 32.84 8.96
C LEU A 26 -0.39 33.47 9.20
N ARG A 27 0.03 33.53 10.46
CA ARG A 27 1.30 34.11 10.90
C ARG A 27 2.26 33.03 11.39
N PHE A 28 3.53 33.13 11.01
CA PHE A 28 4.57 32.17 11.31
C PHE A 28 5.83 32.86 11.83
N ARG A 29 6.47 32.26 12.84
CA ARG A 29 7.81 32.64 13.29
C ARG A 29 8.86 32.20 12.29
N ASP A 30 10.08 32.74 12.41
CA ASP A 30 11.20 32.35 11.55
C ASP A 30 11.49 30.83 11.58
N GLU A 31 11.37 30.18 12.74
CA GLU A 31 11.52 28.72 12.87
C GLU A 31 10.47 27.93 12.07
N GLN A 32 9.20 28.33 12.17
CA GLN A 32 8.11 27.71 11.42
C GLN A 32 8.28 27.94 9.92
N MET A 33 8.71 29.14 9.53
CA MET A 33 9.00 29.45 8.14
C MET A 33 10.21 28.68 7.61
N ALA A 34 11.22 28.43 8.44
CA ALA A 34 12.36 27.60 8.07
C ALA A 34 11.92 26.15 7.75
N ASN A 35 10.96 25.61 8.48
CA ASN A 35 10.36 24.31 8.21
C ASN A 35 9.56 24.30 6.91
N ILE A 36 8.67 25.29 6.70
CA ILE A 36 7.89 25.43 5.45
C ILE A 36 8.82 25.50 4.24
N ARG A 37 9.95 26.20 4.35
CA ARG A 37 10.95 26.33 3.27
C ARG A 37 11.66 25.03 2.90
N GLN A 38 11.65 24.02 3.78
CA GLN A 38 12.18 22.69 3.41
C GLN A 38 11.28 21.97 2.40
N GLY A 39 10.00 22.38 2.29
CA GLY A 39 9.00 21.66 1.52
C GLY A 39 8.75 20.25 2.06
N PHE A 40 8.14 19.41 1.24
CA PHE A 40 7.77 18.04 1.62
C PHE A 40 7.75 17.14 0.38
N ILE A 41 8.54 16.07 0.43
CA ILE A 41 8.53 14.98 -0.55
C ILE A 41 7.85 13.78 0.12
N PRO A 42 6.69 13.33 -0.38
CA PRO A 42 5.96 12.25 0.27
C PRO A 42 6.72 10.93 0.10
N PRO A 43 6.99 10.18 1.20
CA PRO A 43 7.75 8.94 1.16
C PRO A 43 6.92 7.72 0.68
N ALA A 44 5.59 7.83 0.73
CA ALA A 44 4.65 6.79 0.31
C ALA A 44 3.33 7.43 -0.12
N MET A 45 2.48 6.65 -0.80
CA MET A 45 1.19 7.13 -1.32
C MET A 45 0.20 7.57 -0.24
N GLU A 46 0.39 7.13 1.02
CA GLU A 46 -0.39 7.58 2.18
C GLU A 46 -0.23 9.09 2.44
N TYR A 47 0.94 9.64 2.08
CA TYR A 47 1.23 11.06 2.13
C TYR A 47 0.74 11.72 0.84
N LYS A 48 -0.44 12.33 0.95
CA LYS A 48 -1.24 12.80 -0.18
C LYS A 48 -0.67 14.02 -0.91
N TRP A 49 0.40 14.60 -0.40
CA TRP A 49 0.87 15.92 -0.76
C TRP A 49 2.36 15.93 -1.08
N PHE A 50 2.70 16.71 -2.09
CA PHE A 50 4.06 17.15 -2.37
C PHE A 50 4.08 18.68 -2.30
N CYS A 51 5.09 19.26 -1.66
CA CYS A 51 5.26 20.71 -1.65
C CYS A 51 6.73 21.13 -1.76
N TYR A 52 6.95 22.29 -2.36
CA TYR A 52 8.26 22.93 -2.38
C TYR A 52 8.10 24.44 -2.27
N PHE A 53 9.15 25.09 -1.79
CA PHE A 53 9.19 26.54 -1.63
C PHE A 53 10.12 27.17 -2.67
N GLU A 54 9.64 28.16 -3.42
CA GLU A 54 10.42 28.87 -4.43
C GLU A 54 10.16 30.38 -4.35
N GLY A 55 11.24 31.16 -4.23
CA GLY A 55 11.15 32.60 -3.99
C GLY A 55 10.45 32.92 -2.66
N GLU A 56 9.19 33.32 -2.75
CA GLU A 56 8.31 33.67 -1.61
C GLU A 56 7.04 32.81 -1.58
N THR A 57 6.94 31.81 -2.44
CA THR A 57 5.73 31.02 -2.65
C THR A 57 5.94 29.57 -2.25
N LEU A 58 5.01 29.04 -1.46
CA LEU A 58 4.85 27.59 -1.26
C LEU A 58 3.93 27.04 -2.34
N HIS A 59 4.38 26.01 -3.04
CA HIS A 59 3.60 25.32 -4.06
C HIS A 59 3.16 23.96 -3.52
N LEU A 60 1.85 23.67 -3.54
CA LEU A 60 1.27 22.43 -3.04
C LEU A 60 0.61 21.63 -4.16
N TYR A 61 0.90 20.33 -4.22
CA TYR A 61 0.43 19.39 -5.24
C TYR A 61 -0.07 18.10 -4.59
N ARG A 62 -0.98 17.41 -5.28
CA ARG A 62 -1.31 16.02 -4.96
C ARG A 62 -0.20 15.12 -5.44
N SER A 63 0.28 14.24 -4.55
CA SER A 63 1.42 13.38 -4.82
C SER A 63 1.16 12.38 -5.95
N TRP A 64 -0.04 11.80 -5.99
CA TRP A 64 -0.37 10.73 -6.96
C TRP A 64 -0.91 11.20 -8.31
N THR A 65 -1.37 12.46 -8.45
CA THR A 65 -1.80 13.01 -9.76
C THR A 65 -0.87 14.08 -10.31
N GLY A 66 -0.02 14.68 -9.48
CA GLY A 66 0.74 15.87 -9.85
C GLY A 66 -0.12 17.12 -10.04
N SER A 67 -1.42 17.07 -9.73
CA SER A 67 -2.33 18.21 -9.86
C SER A 67 -2.03 19.26 -8.78
N LYS A 68 -1.86 20.51 -9.20
CA LYS A 68 -1.54 21.61 -8.30
C LYS A 68 -2.78 22.10 -7.57
N ALA A 69 -2.76 22.00 -6.24
CA ALA A 69 -3.88 22.41 -5.40
C ALA A 69 -3.79 23.89 -5.04
N ALA A 70 -2.60 24.38 -4.67
CA ALA A 70 -2.46 25.75 -4.21
C ALA A 70 -1.07 26.36 -4.44
N GLU A 71 -1.05 27.69 -4.50
CA GLU A 71 0.13 28.54 -4.38
C GLU A 71 -0.10 29.52 -3.24
N VAL A 72 0.80 29.59 -2.26
CA VAL A 72 0.65 30.42 -1.07
C VAL A 72 1.81 31.40 -0.98
N LEU A 73 1.51 32.70 -1.03
CA LEU A 73 2.48 33.78 -0.98
C LEU A 73 2.75 34.20 0.46
N PHE A 74 4.01 34.19 0.85
CA PHE A 74 4.48 34.64 2.15
C PHE A 74 5.17 35.99 2.05
N VAL A 75 4.83 36.92 2.92
CA VAL A 75 5.48 38.23 3.03
C VAL A 75 5.88 38.49 4.48
N ARG A 76 6.86 39.35 4.72
CA ARG A 76 7.08 39.87 6.09
C ARG A 76 6.08 40.98 6.39
N ASP A 77 5.49 40.95 7.58
CA ASP A 77 4.69 42.05 8.09
C ASP A 77 5.56 43.09 8.84
N SER A 78 4.93 44.20 9.26
CA SER A 78 5.60 45.29 9.95
C SER A 78 6.14 44.94 11.34
N GLU A 79 5.67 43.83 11.91
CA GLU A 79 6.11 43.31 13.22
C GLU A 79 7.19 42.24 13.06
N GLY A 80 7.61 41.95 11.83
CA GLY A 80 8.65 40.99 11.50
C GLY A 80 8.17 39.54 11.39
N TRP A 81 6.86 39.26 11.47
CA TRP A 81 6.32 37.91 11.27
C TRP A 81 6.24 37.56 9.78
N TRP A 82 6.31 36.26 9.47
CA TRP A 82 5.95 35.77 8.14
C TRP A 82 4.44 35.60 8.06
N LEU A 83 3.81 36.30 7.12
CA LEU A 83 2.38 36.26 6.85
C LEU A 83 2.14 35.49 5.55
N ALA A 84 1.41 34.36 5.61
CA ALA A 84 0.76 33.81 4.44
C ALA A 84 -0.35 34.77 4.04
N SER A 85 -0.08 35.61 3.05
CA SER A 85 -0.91 36.79 2.71
C SER A 85 -2.02 36.47 1.71
N ARG A 86 -1.74 35.57 0.79
CA ARG A 86 -2.62 35.25 -0.33
C ARG A 86 -2.40 33.81 -0.75
N MET A 87 -3.49 33.15 -1.12
CA MET A 87 -3.48 31.84 -1.75
C MET A 87 -4.18 31.90 -3.10
N ARG A 88 -3.59 31.24 -4.10
CA ARG A 88 -4.29 30.85 -5.32
C ARG A 88 -4.67 29.39 -5.16
N LEU A 89 -5.97 29.08 -5.18
CA LEU A 89 -6.53 27.77 -4.86
C LEU A 89 -7.24 27.18 -6.08
N SER A 90 -6.90 25.95 -6.42
CA SER A 90 -7.62 25.19 -7.44
C SER A 90 -8.85 24.52 -6.82
N LEU A 91 -10.00 24.65 -7.49
CA LEU A 91 -11.23 23.90 -7.22
C LEU A 91 -11.60 23.02 -8.41
N ASP A 92 -10.60 22.64 -9.21
CA ASP A 92 -10.80 21.82 -10.41
C ASP A 92 -11.61 20.56 -10.05
N PRO A 93 -12.85 20.41 -10.56
CA PRO A 93 -13.72 19.31 -10.20
C PRO A 93 -13.16 17.97 -10.69
N ASP A 94 -12.32 17.96 -11.73
CA ASP A 94 -11.70 16.75 -12.27
C ASP A 94 -10.58 16.20 -11.36
N HIS A 95 -10.11 17.01 -10.41
CA HIS A 95 -8.97 16.66 -9.54
C HIS A 95 -9.25 16.74 -8.05
N PHE A 96 -10.18 17.59 -7.62
CA PHE A 96 -10.39 17.89 -6.19
C PHE A 96 -11.83 17.66 -5.74
N GLY A 97 -12.82 18.13 -6.50
CA GLY A 97 -14.24 18.00 -6.15
C GLY A 97 -14.64 18.65 -4.82
N TRP A 98 -13.81 19.55 -4.27
CA TRP A 98 -14.01 20.19 -2.97
C TRP A 98 -14.90 21.43 -3.09
N SER A 99 -15.67 21.72 -2.03
CA SER A 99 -16.18 23.07 -1.82
C SER A 99 -15.02 24.03 -1.49
N LEU A 100 -15.26 25.34 -1.69
CA LEU A 100 -14.29 26.38 -1.35
C LEU A 100 -13.84 26.34 0.12
N GLU A 101 -14.77 26.07 1.03
CA GLU A 101 -14.51 26.05 2.48
C GLU A 101 -13.64 24.85 2.88
N GLU A 102 -13.94 23.66 2.34
CA GLU A 102 -13.15 22.45 2.56
C GLU A 102 -11.74 22.61 2.00
N ALA A 103 -11.62 23.08 0.75
CA ALA A 103 -10.34 23.27 0.10
C ALA A 103 -9.45 24.26 0.88
N LYS A 104 -10.03 25.35 1.40
CA LYS A 104 -9.33 26.30 2.26
C LYS A 104 -8.85 25.63 3.55
N SER A 105 -9.74 24.93 4.26
CA SER A 105 -9.42 24.26 5.52
C SER A 105 -8.30 23.22 5.36
N ILE A 106 -8.33 22.45 4.28
CA ILE A 106 -7.30 21.45 3.94
C ILE A 106 -5.94 22.13 3.77
N ILE A 107 -5.84 23.18 2.93
CA ILE A 107 -4.56 23.84 2.69
C ILE A 107 -4.02 24.53 3.95
N GLU A 108 -4.88 25.16 4.75
CA GLU A 108 -4.46 25.75 6.03
C GLU A 108 -3.92 24.69 7.00
N SER A 109 -4.54 23.50 7.05
CA SER A 109 -4.07 22.37 7.84
C SER A 109 -2.71 21.84 7.38
N GLU A 110 -2.50 21.71 6.07
CA GLU A 110 -1.20 21.26 5.51
C GLU A 110 -0.09 22.28 5.80
N ILE A 111 -0.35 23.59 5.65
CA ILE A 111 0.63 24.62 6.01
C ILE A 111 0.98 24.55 7.50
N ALA A 112 -0.02 24.35 8.37
CA ALA A 112 0.21 24.20 9.81
C ALA A 112 1.06 22.95 10.13
N PHE A 113 0.82 21.83 9.43
CA PHE A 113 1.63 20.61 9.54
C PHE A 113 3.11 20.87 9.17
N TYR A 114 3.38 21.52 8.03
CA TYR A 114 4.74 21.86 7.64
C TYR A 114 5.39 22.88 8.58
N ALA A 115 4.63 23.88 9.03
CA ALA A 115 5.10 24.89 9.99
C ALA A 115 5.53 24.27 11.33
N ALA A 116 4.83 23.23 11.79
CA ALA A 116 5.20 22.50 13.00
C ALA A 116 6.56 21.80 12.89
N GLY A 117 7.13 21.67 11.68
CA GLY A 117 8.42 20.99 11.46
C GLY A 117 8.36 19.48 11.65
N GLN A 118 7.15 18.92 11.68
CA GLN A 118 6.91 17.50 11.88
C GLN A 118 6.85 16.76 10.54
N VAL A 119 8.00 16.67 9.87
CA VAL A 119 8.37 15.34 9.37
C VAL A 119 9.43 14.89 10.34
N PRO A 120 9.10 14.09 11.36
CA PRO A 120 10.11 13.75 12.35
C PRO A 120 11.23 13.04 11.59
N ALA A 121 12.42 13.66 11.55
CA ALA A 121 13.63 13.03 11.04
C ALA A 121 13.85 11.68 11.76
N ASP A 122 13.47 11.63 13.03
CA ASP A 122 13.40 10.41 13.84
C ASP A 122 12.31 9.46 13.35
N GLY A 123 11.14 9.92 12.91
CA GLY A 123 10.05 9.06 12.44
C GLY A 123 10.33 8.42 11.09
N PHE A 124 10.91 9.16 10.14
CA PHE A 124 11.35 8.57 8.87
C PHE A 124 12.56 7.65 9.04
N ALA A 125 13.55 8.06 9.85
CA ALA A 125 14.68 7.19 10.19
C ALA A 125 14.22 5.95 10.96
N GLN A 126 13.25 6.08 11.86
CA GLN A 126 12.65 4.98 12.61
C GLN A 126 11.78 4.11 11.71
N MET A 127 11.03 4.66 10.77
CA MET A 127 10.31 3.88 9.75
C MET A 127 11.27 3.10 8.85
N LEU A 128 12.35 3.72 8.37
CA LEU A 128 13.39 3.04 7.61
C LEU A 128 14.11 1.99 8.45
N GLN A 129 14.41 2.30 9.71
CA GLN A 129 15.03 1.36 10.65
C GLN A 129 14.08 0.18 10.91
N THR A 130 12.80 0.42 11.17
CA THR A 130 11.76 -0.60 11.33
C THR A 130 11.58 -1.41 10.05
N ALA A 131 11.62 -0.78 8.87
CA ALA A 131 11.52 -1.46 7.59
C ALA A 131 12.76 -2.31 7.27
N SER A 132 13.93 -1.90 7.75
CA SER A 132 15.19 -2.65 7.62
C SER A 132 15.31 -3.82 8.61
N GLN A 133 14.48 -3.86 9.66
CA GLN A 133 14.50 -4.95 10.62
C GLN A 133 13.90 -6.22 10.01
N ALA A 134 14.53 -7.36 10.29
CA ALA A 134 14.00 -8.66 9.89
C ALA A 134 12.58 -8.87 10.43
N GLY A 135 11.69 -9.45 9.63
CA GLY A 135 10.28 -9.63 10.00
C GLY A 135 9.38 -8.42 9.73
N TYR A 136 9.87 -7.40 9.00
CA TYR A 136 9.02 -6.29 8.57
C TYR A 136 7.95 -6.75 7.57
N PHE A 137 6.69 -6.72 8.00
CA PHE A 137 5.52 -7.17 7.25
C PHE A 137 5.23 -6.34 6.00
N GLY A 138 5.78 -5.12 5.89
CA GLY A 138 5.72 -4.33 4.66
C GLY A 138 6.69 -4.80 3.57
N SER A 139 7.52 -5.81 3.84
CA SER A 139 8.36 -6.44 2.82
C SER A 139 7.63 -7.62 2.16
N PRO A 140 7.45 -7.66 0.83
CA PRO A 140 6.83 -8.79 0.16
C PRO A 140 7.54 -10.11 0.42
N SER A 141 8.88 -10.12 0.51
CA SER A 141 9.65 -11.34 0.78
C SER A 141 9.32 -11.95 2.14
N VAL A 142 9.17 -11.13 3.18
CA VAL A 142 8.78 -11.57 4.52
C VAL A 142 7.38 -12.21 4.50
N VAL A 143 6.42 -11.60 3.81
CA VAL A 143 5.06 -12.16 3.72
C VAL A 143 5.03 -13.43 2.87
N HIS A 144 5.84 -13.49 1.80
CA HIS A 144 6.03 -14.72 1.03
C HIS A 144 6.58 -15.85 1.88
N GLU A 145 7.65 -15.61 2.63
CA GLU A 145 8.27 -16.60 3.52
C GLU A 145 7.27 -17.08 4.59
N LEU A 146 6.50 -16.16 5.15
CA LEU A 146 5.46 -16.48 6.13
C LEU A 146 4.38 -17.41 5.56
N LEU A 147 3.92 -17.15 4.32
CA LEU A 147 2.86 -17.92 3.64
C LEU A 147 3.37 -19.19 2.94
N PHE A 148 4.67 -19.28 2.63
CA PHE A 148 5.21 -20.37 1.84
C PHE A 148 4.92 -21.76 2.43
N PRO A 149 5.11 -22.03 3.74
CA PRO A 149 4.80 -23.34 4.32
C PRO A 149 3.31 -23.71 4.18
N PHE A 150 2.40 -22.73 4.29
CA PHE A 150 0.97 -22.95 4.08
C PHE A 150 0.65 -23.36 2.64
N PHE A 151 1.15 -22.62 1.65
CA PHE A 151 0.97 -22.95 0.22
C PHE A 151 1.63 -24.28 -0.17
N HIS A 152 2.84 -24.54 0.34
CA HIS A 152 3.54 -25.80 0.14
C HIS A 152 2.73 -26.97 0.72
N CYS A 153 2.12 -26.78 1.90
CA CYS A 153 1.25 -27.79 2.51
C CYS A 153 0.01 -28.07 1.65
N LEU A 154 -0.64 -27.03 1.10
CA LEU A 154 -1.76 -27.17 0.16
C LEU A 154 -1.37 -27.93 -1.10
N LEU A 155 -0.24 -27.56 -1.73
CA LEU A 155 0.30 -28.23 -2.91
C LEU A 155 0.55 -29.72 -2.63
N CYS A 156 1.31 -30.03 -1.59
CA CYS A 156 1.63 -31.40 -1.21
C CYS A 156 0.39 -32.23 -0.89
N LYS A 157 -0.56 -31.68 -0.12
CA LYS A 157 -1.83 -32.35 0.20
C LYS A 157 -2.63 -32.68 -1.06
N GLY A 158 -2.70 -31.73 -2.00
CA GLY A 158 -3.50 -31.89 -3.22
C GLY A 158 -2.86 -32.79 -4.27
N VAL A 159 -1.53 -32.77 -4.38
CA VAL A 159 -0.80 -33.44 -5.47
C VAL A 159 -0.28 -34.82 -5.09
N ALA A 160 0.16 -35.04 -3.84
CA ALA A 160 0.73 -36.33 -3.42
C ALA A 160 -0.15 -37.56 -3.67
N PRO A 161 -1.50 -37.50 -3.61
CA PRO A 161 -2.35 -38.63 -3.98
C PRO A 161 -2.29 -39.02 -5.47
N HIS A 162 -1.74 -38.15 -6.33
CA HIS A 162 -1.77 -38.29 -7.79
C HIS A 162 -0.39 -38.36 -8.43
N ILE A 163 0.67 -37.91 -7.75
CA ILE A 163 2.04 -37.87 -8.28
C ILE A 163 3.00 -38.45 -7.25
N GLU A 164 3.78 -39.45 -7.67
CA GLU A 164 4.81 -40.09 -6.84
C GLU A 164 5.95 -39.13 -6.48
N GLY A 165 6.58 -39.33 -5.32
CA GLY A 165 7.74 -38.56 -4.87
C GLY A 165 7.41 -37.22 -4.20
N ILE A 166 6.13 -36.83 -4.16
CA ILE A 166 5.69 -35.64 -3.42
C ILE A 166 5.38 -36.01 -1.96
N PRO A 167 5.92 -35.29 -0.95
CA PRO A 167 5.61 -35.55 0.45
C PRO A 167 4.12 -35.43 0.74
N ALA A 168 3.52 -36.43 1.38
CA ALA A 168 2.12 -36.37 1.78
C ALA A 168 1.89 -35.36 2.92
N ARG A 169 0.79 -34.62 2.85
CA ARG A 169 0.31 -33.69 3.89
C ARG A 169 -1.16 -33.90 4.16
N SER A 170 -1.59 -33.67 5.39
CA SER A 170 -2.95 -33.85 5.86
C SER A 170 -3.72 -32.53 5.93
N VAL A 171 -5.04 -32.61 6.11
CA VAL A 171 -5.87 -31.43 6.43
C VAL A 171 -5.42 -30.78 7.74
N ALA A 172 -5.01 -31.58 8.72
CA ALA A 172 -4.53 -31.07 10.01
C ALA A 172 -3.25 -30.23 9.86
N ASP A 173 -2.34 -30.64 8.97
CA ASP A 173 -1.12 -29.87 8.67
C ASP A 173 -1.47 -28.50 8.06
N VAL A 174 -2.45 -28.46 7.14
CA VAL A 174 -2.92 -27.19 6.55
C VAL A 174 -3.55 -26.28 7.61
N VAL A 175 -4.35 -26.85 8.51
CA VAL A 175 -4.98 -26.11 9.61
C VAL A 175 -3.92 -25.56 10.57
N GLU A 176 -2.86 -26.30 10.87
CA GLU A 176 -1.79 -25.81 11.75
C GLU A 176 -1.02 -24.66 11.09
N GLU A 177 -0.71 -24.76 9.79
CA GLU A 177 -0.10 -23.67 9.05
C GLU A 177 -0.99 -22.42 8.96
N ASN A 178 -2.30 -22.59 8.75
CA ASN A 178 -3.26 -21.48 8.82
C ASN A 178 -3.20 -20.80 10.20
N LYS A 179 -3.29 -21.57 11.29
CA LYS A 179 -3.20 -21.02 12.65
C LYS A 179 -1.87 -20.31 12.90
N ARG A 180 -0.76 -20.81 12.35
CA ARG A 180 0.57 -20.20 12.49
C ARG A 180 0.59 -18.82 11.82
N VAL A 181 0.19 -18.74 10.55
CA VAL A 181 0.11 -17.48 9.79
C VAL A 181 -0.83 -16.49 10.48
N THR A 182 -2.02 -16.95 10.88
CA THR A 182 -3.01 -16.13 11.59
C THR A 182 -2.44 -15.53 12.88
N ARG A 183 -1.76 -16.34 13.69
CA ARG A 183 -1.11 -15.89 14.94
C ARG A 183 0.01 -14.87 14.70
N ALA A 184 0.80 -15.07 13.65
CA ALA A 184 1.88 -14.16 13.27
C ALA A 184 1.33 -12.77 12.86
N ILE A 185 0.33 -12.74 11.97
CA ILE A 185 -0.19 -11.48 11.41
C ILE A 185 -1.05 -10.73 12.44
N SER A 186 -1.89 -11.43 13.21
CA SER A 186 -2.79 -10.82 14.21
C SER A 186 -2.08 -10.36 15.51
N ARG A 187 -0.75 -10.33 15.51
CA ARG A 187 0.13 -9.85 16.61
C ARG A 187 0.10 -10.69 17.88
N GLN A 188 -0.11 -11.99 17.77
CA GLN A 188 -0.12 -12.88 18.94
C GLN A 188 1.28 -13.44 19.28
N THR A 189 2.25 -13.40 18.35
CA THR A 189 3.56 -14.06 18.51
C THR A 189 4.77 -13.14 18.45
N GLY A 190 4.64 -11.91 17.91
CA GLY A 190 5.77 -11.00 17.68
C GLY A 190 6.69 -11.39 16.53
N GLU A 191 6.31 -12.40 15.72
CA GLU A 191 7.09 -12.92 14.59
C GLU A 191 7.22 -11.93 13.43
N VAL A 192 6.24 -11.02 13.28
CA VAL A 192 6.25 -9.94 12.28
C VAL A 192 5.81 -8.61 12.89
N HIS A 193 6.45 -7.53 12.45
CA HIS A 193 6.18 -6.15 12.85
C HIS A 193 5.94 -5.25 11.63
N GLY A 194 5.49 -4.02 11.85
CA GLY A 194 5.16 -3.08 10.78
C GLY A 194 3.70 -3.16 10.33
N LEU A 195 3.29 -2.12 9.61
CA LEU A 195 1.93 -1.94 9.09
C LEU A 195 0.86 -2.05 10.19
N GLU A 196 1.12 -1.51 11.37
CA GLU A 196 0.24 -1.61 12.54
C GLU A 196 -1.11 -0.91 12.34
N ALA A 197 -1.15 0.16 11.55
CA ALA A 197 -2.41 0.82 11.21
C ALA A 197 -3.25 -0.02 10.23
N TRP A 198 -2.59 -0.86 9.41
CA TRP A 198 -3.22 -1.70 8.41
C TRP A 198 -3.65 -3.08 8.96
N ARG A 199 -2.85 -3.68 9.84
CA ARG A 199 -3.14 -4.98 10.47
C ARG A 199 -4.18 -4.85 11.59
N THR A 200 -5.40 -4.44 11.21
CA THR A 200 -6.59 -4.36 12.07
C THR A 200 -7.80 -4.97 11.35
N ALA A 201 -8.89 -5.22 12.08
CA ALA A 201 -10.14 -5.72 11.48
C ALA A 201 -10.75 -4.70 10.49
N GLU A 202 -10.60 -3.41 10.77
CA GLU A 202 -11.17 -2.31 9.97
C GLU A 202 -10.44 -2.05 8.67
N GLN A 203 -9.18 -2.48 8.56
CA GLN A 203 -8.32 -2.28 7.38
C GLN A 203 -8.08 -3.61 6.67
N LEU A 204 -7.12 -4.42 7.13
CA LEU A 204 -6.85 -5.74 6.55
C LEU A 204 -8.07 -6.66 6.60
N GLY A 205 -8.84 -6.67 7.70
CA GLY A 205 -10.06 -7.49 7.79
C GLY A 205 -11.06 -7.18 6.68
N LYS A 206 -11.34 -5.90 6.43
CA LYS A 206 -12.20 -5.48 5.30
C LYS A 206 -11.62 -5.84 3.94
N ALA A 207 -10.32 -5.73 3.77
CA ALA A 207 -9.66 -6.14 2.53
C ALA A 207 -9.81 -7.65 2.28
N LEU A 208 -9.65 -8.48 3.31
CA LEU A 208 -9.86 -9.93 3.23
C LEU A 208 -11.31 -10.25 2.86
N ILE A 209 -12.28 -9.62 3.53
CA ILE A 209 -13.70 -9.82 3.24
C ILE A 209 -14.01 -9.50 1.78
N HIS A 210 -13.49 -8.37 1.27
CA HIS A 210 -13.73 -7.97 -0.10
C HIS A 210 -13.00 -8.85 -1.14
N TYR A 211 -11.67 -8.99 -1.02
CA TYR A 211 -10.86 -9.62 -2.06
C TYR A 211 -10.88 -11.15 -2.01
N PHE A 212 -11.20 -11.75 -0.86
CA PHE A 212 -11.40 -13.20 -0.73
C PHE A 212 -12.88 -13.59 -0.69
N GLU A 213 -13.77 -12.63 -0.96
CA GLU A 213 -15.22 -12.84 -1.11
C GLU A 213 -15.86 -13.54 0.10
N LEU A 214 -15.48 -13.10 1.30
CA LEU A 214 -16.05 -13.62 2.55
C LEU A 214 -17.41 -12.97 2.83
N ASP A 215 -18.27 -13.68 3.57
CA ASP A 215 -19.59 -13.17 3.94
C ASP A 215 -19.48 -12.04 4.98
N GLU A 216 -19.80 -10.81 4.60
CA GLU A 216 -19.67 -9.64 5.48
C GLU A 216 -20.47 -9.79 6.78
N GLY A 217 -21.63 -10.45 6.74
CA GLY A 217 -22.50 -10.67 7.91
C GLY A 217 -21.88 -11.65 8.91
N TRP A 218 -21.23 -12.71 8.43
CA TRP A 218 -20.49 -13.69 9.23
C TRP A 218 -19.31 -13.06 9.97
N HIS A 219 -18.69 -12.04 9.37
CA HIS A 219 -17.53 -11.35 9.92
C HIS A 219 -17.89 -10.11 10.75
N ALA A 220 -19.17 -9.77 10.90
CA ALA A 220 -19.61 -8.57 11.59
C ALA A 220 -19.28 -8.60 13.09
N GLY A 221 -18.36 -7.74 13.53
CA GLY A 221 -17.94 -7.64 14.94
C GLY A 221 -16.85 -8.63 15.35
N GLU A 222 -16.36 -9.45 14.41
CA GLU A 222 -15.27 -10.38 14.64
C GLU A 222 -13.90 -9.69 14.60
N ASP A 223 -12.90 -10.32 15.22
CA ASP A 223 -11.54 -9.79 15.24
C ASP A 223 -10.76 -10.14 13.94
N LEU A 224 -9.57 -9.54 13.82
CA LEU A 224 -8.71 -9.79 12.67
C LEU A 224 -8.24 -11.25 12.61
N ALA A 225 -8.03 -11.92 13.73
CA ALA A 225 -7.52 -13.29 13.75
C ALA A 225 -8.57 -14.26 13.19
N PHE A 226 -9.83 -14.08 13.55
CA PHE A 226 -10.95 -14.83 12.99
C PHE A 226 -11.04 -14.62 11.47
N THR A 227 -11.05 -13.36 11.03
CA THR A 227 -11.17 -13.01 9.60
C THR A 227 -9.98 -13.52 8.77
N LEU A 228 -8.75 -13.46 9.31
CA LEU A 228 -7.58 -14.07 8.68
C LEU A 228 -7.69 -15.58 8.54
N SER A 229 -8.14 -16.27 9.59
CA SER A 229 -8.29 -17.72 9.59
C SER A 229 -9.26 -18.17 8.50
N GLU A 230 -10.42 -17.52 8.41
CA GLU A 230 -11.42 -17.81 7.38
C GLU A 230 -10.93 -17.42 5.98
N GLY A 231 -10.24 -16.27 5.84
CA GLY A 231 -9.62 -15.87 4.59
C GLY A 231 -8.59 -16.88 4.07
N LEU A 232 -7.74 -17.41 4.94
CA LEU A 232 -6.80 -18.48 4.59
C LEU A 232 -7.52 -19.80 4.27
N ALA A 233 -8.66 -20.08 4.93
CA ALA A 233 -9.48 -21.23 4.56
C ALA A 233 -10.05 -21.08 3.13
N ALA A 234 -10.53 -19.89 2.77
CA ALA A 234 -10.97 -19.59 1.40
C ALA A 234 -9.85 -19.77 0.37
N VAL A 235 -8.64 -19.28 0.67
CA VAL A 235 -7.44 -19.54 -0.17
C VAL A 235 -7.19 -21.04 -0.33
N GLY A 236 -7.30 -21.81 0.76
CA GLY A 236 -7.14 -23.26 0.73
C GLY A 236 -8.16 -23.98 -0.16
N ILE A 237 -9.41 -23.50 -0.19
CA ILE A 237 -10.46 -24.00 -1.09
C ILE A 237 -10.09 -23.68 -2.54
N GLN A 238 -9.79 -22.41 -2.85
CA GLN A 238 -9.42 -21.99 -4.21
C GLN A 238 -8.22 -22.76 -4.77
N VAL A 239 -7.15 -22.91 -3.97
CA VAL A 239 -5.97 -23.68 -4.37
C VAL A 239 -6.31 -25.15 -4.60
N SER A 240 -7.18 -25.74 -3.77
CA SER A 240 -7.63 -27.13 -3.96
C SER A 240 -8.40 -27.30 -5.27
N GLU A 241 -9.26 -26.34 -5.64
CA GLU A 241 -9.97 -26.35 -6.92
C GLU A 241 -9.02 -26.21 -8.11
N VAL A 242 -8.02 -25.34 -8.02
CA VAL A 242 -6.98 -25.18 -9.05
C VAL A 242 -6.18 -26.46 -9.23
N ILE A 243 -5.77 -27.13 -8.15
CA ILE A 243 -5.05 -28.40 -8.20
C ILE A 243 -5.93 -29.50 -8.79
N LEU A 244 -7.20 -29.57 -8.40
CA LEU A 244 -8.15 -30.53 -8.95
C LEU A 244 -8.32 -30.35 -10.47
N ALA A 245 -8.47 -29.11 -10.93
CA ALA A 245 -8.56 -28.79 -12.35
C ALA A 245 -7.24 -29.10 -13.09
N PHE A 246 -6.08 -28.88 -12.46
CA PHE A 246 -4.78 -29.30 -12.98
C PHE A 246 -4.70 -30.82 -13.17
N ILE A 247 -5.11 -31.63 -12.17
CA ILE A 247 -5.06 -33.10 -12.25
C ILE A 247 -5.86 -33.63 -13.46
N HIS A 248 -6.97 -32.98 -13.79
CA HIS A 248 -7.83 -33.37 -14.91
C HIS A 248 -7.46 -32.72 -16.25
N ALA A 249 -6.48 -31.82 -16.27
CA ALA A 249 -6.08 -31.13 -17.49
C ALA A 249 -5.29 -32.07 -18.43
N PRO A 250 -5.36 -31.85 -19.76
CA PRO A 250 -4.52 -32.57 -20.70
C PRO A 250 -3.08 -32.02 -20.70
N SER A 251 -2.09 -32.90 -20.51
CA SER A 251 -0.65 -32.59 -20.55
C SER A 251 -0.14 -31.47 -19.62
N PRO A 252 -0.55 -31.39 -18.34
CA PRO A 252 -0.08 -30.35 -17.46
C PRO A 252 1.29 -30.71 -16.87
N THR A 253 2.17 -29.73 -16.67
CA THR A 253 3.45 -29.94 -15.99
C THR A 253 3.36 -29.48 -14.54
N LEU A 254 3.99 -30.23 -13.63
CA LEU A 254 4.05 -29.83 -12.21
C LEU A 254 4.70 -28.45 -12.05
N ASP A 255 5.71 -28.13 -12.85
CA ASP A 255 6.32 -26.80 -12.88
C ASP A 255 5.32 -25.70 -13.25
N GLY A 256 4.42 -25.97 -14.20
CA GLY A 256 3.36 -25.03 -14.58
C GLY A 256 2.36 -24.80 -13.46
N LEU A 257 2.03 -25.84 -12.68
CA LEU A 257 1.22 -25.69 -11.47
C LEU A 257 1.94 -24.84 -10.42
N ILE A 258 3.21 -25.15 -10.14
CA ILE A 258 4.01 -24.40 -9.15
C ILE A 258 4.09 -22.93 -9.53
N GLN A 259 4.36 -22.62 -10.81
CA GLN A 259 4.38 -21.24 -11.31
C GLN A 259 3.03 -20.54 -11.14
N TYR A 260 1.92 -21.23 -11.39
CA TYR A 260 0.60 -20.62 -11.25
C TYR A 260 0.19 -20.44 -9.78
N LEU A 261 0.50 -21.39 -8.89
CA LEU A 261 0.27 -21.23 -7.46
C LEU A 261 1.08 -20.06 -6.88
N LYS A 262 2.27 -19.78 -7.43
CA LYS A 262 3.04 -18.58 -7.07
C LYS A 262 2.29 -17.29 -7.41
N VAL A 263 1.58 -17.23 -8.55
CA VAL A 263 0.75 -16.07 -8.91
C VAL A 263 -0.38 -15.86 -7.89
N ILE A 264 -1.03 -16.95 -7.46
CA ILE A 264 -2.07 -16.88 -6.41
C ILE A 264 -1.45 -16.40 -5.09
N GLN A 265 -0.26 -16.90 -4.75
CA GLN A 265 0.46 -16.45 -3.56
C GLN A 265 0.84 -14.96 -3.67
N ASP A 266 1.30 -14.48 -4.83
CA ASP A 266 1.62 -13.06 -5.08
C ASP A 266 0.37 -12.18 -4.87
N PHE A 267 -0.80 -12.61 -5.36
CA PHE A 267 -2.08 -11.93 -5.10
C PHE A 267 -2.41 -11.89 -3.61
N VAL A 268 -2.35 -13.03 -2.91
CA VAL A 268 -2.61 -13.10 -1.46
C VAL A 268 -1.64 -12.20 -0.69
N VAL A 269 -0.35 -12.20 -1.02
CA VAL A 269 0.65 -11.28 -0.43
C VAL A 269 0.25 -9.83 -0.65
N SER A 270 -0.18 -9.46 -1.86
CA SER A 270 -0.58 -8.08 -2.15
C SER A 270 -1.78 -7.63 -1.31
N VAL A 271 -2.76 -8.52 -1.07
CA VAL A 271 -3.93 -8.24 -0.20
C VAL A 271 -3.49 -8.10 1.25
N MET A 272 -2.64 -9.03 1.74
CA MET A 272 -2.10 -8.98 3.09
C MET A 272 -1.37 -7.67 3.38
N MET A 273 -0.70 -7.10 2.37
CA MET A 273 0.04 -5.84 2.48
C MET A 273 -0.76 -4.58 2.11
N GLY A 274 -2.01 -4.72 1.63
CA GLY A 274 -2.83 -3.59 1.18
C GLY A 274 -2.38 -2.93 -0.12
N THR A 275 -1.61 -3.64 -0.95
CA THR A 275 -1.08 -3.15 -2.24
C THR A 275 -1.83 -3.72 -3.44
N ASN A 276 -2.82 -4.56 -3.22
CA ASN A 276 -3.49 -5.31 -4.27
C ASN A 276 -4.31 -4.44 -5.22
N SER A 277 -4.87 -3.31 -4.78
CA SER A 277 -5.55 -2.36 -5.68
C SER A 277 -4.62 -1.77 -6.75
N ALA A 278 -3.30 -1.75 -6.50
CA ALA A 278 -2.31 -1.29 -7.48
C ALA A 278 -1.85 -2.41 -8.43
N TYR A 279 -1.71 -3.64 -7.94
CA TYR A 279 -1.15 -4.76 -8.71
C TYR A 279 -2.21 -5.66 -9.37
N TYR A 280 -3.38 -5.77 -8.75
CA TYR A 280 -4.50 -6.62 -9.15
C TYR A 280 -5.82 -5.84 -9.02
N PRO A 281 -5.98 -4.72 -9.75
CA PRO A 281 -7.23 -3.95 -9.71
C PRO A 281 -8.39 -4.83 -10.17
N ASP A 282 -9.51 -4.74 -9.46
CA ASP A 282 -10.76 -5.43 -9.77
C ASP A 282 -10.72 -6.97 -9.74
N LEU A 283 -9.63 -7.58 -9.30
CA LEU A 283 -9.52 -9.03 -9.18
C LEU A 283 -9.82 -9.51 -7.76
N VAL A 284 -10.57 -10.59 -7.69
CA VAL A 284 -10.90 -11.32 -6.45
C VAL A 284 -10.34 -12.74 -6.49
N LEU A 285 -10.32 -13.43 -5.34
CA LEU A 285 -9.72 -14.76 -5.23
C LEU A 285 -10.32 -15.78 -6.22
N ALA A 286 -11.63 -15.72 -6.48
CA ALA A 286 -12.29 -16.64 -7.42
C ALA A 286 -11.85 -16.46 -8.88
N ASP A 287 -11.25 -15.31 -9.26
CA ASP A 287 -10.75 -15.09 -10.63
C ASP A 287 -9.59 -16.04 -10.98
N PHE A 288 -8.86 -16.52 -9.96
CA PHE A 288 -7.66 -17.34 -10.12
C PHE A 288 -7.99 -18.82 -10.34
N SER A 289 -8.48 -19.16 -11.53
CA SER A 289 -8.77 -20.54 -11.93
C SER A 289 -7.71 -21.14 -12.86
N TRP A 290 -7.54 -22.47 -12.82
CA TRP A 290 -6.60 -23.18 -13.72
C TRP A 290 -6.87 -22.90 -15.21
N ALA A 291 -8.13 -22.71 -15.60
CA ALA A 291 -8.52 -22.39 -16.97
C ALA A 291 -7.97 -21.03 -17.43
N ARG A 292 -7.96 -20.04 -16.53
CA ARG A 292 -7.51 -18.67 -16.78
C ARG A 292 -6.02 -18.46 -16.55
N ARG A 293 -5.26 -19.50 -16.17
CA ARG A 293 -3.82 -19.39 -15.81
C ARG A 293 -2.94 -18.64 -16.82
N ASN A 294 -3.25 -18.74 -18.10
CA ASN A 294 -2.47 -18.09 -19.16
C ASN A 294 -2.71 -16.57 -19.23
N GLU A 295 -3.85 -16.07 -18.72
CA GLU A 295 -4.13 -14.62 -18.62
C GLU A 295 -3.13 -13.95 -17.67
N PHE A 296 -2.72 -14.67 -16.62
CA PHE A 296 -1.81 -14.17 -15.59
C PHE A 296 -0.32 -14.42 -15.90
N ALA A 297 -0.01 -15.24 -16.91
CA ALA A 297 1.37 -15.52 -17.34
C ALA A 297 2.10 -14.29 -17.94
N ALA A 298 1.35 -13.28 -18.38
CA ALA A 298 1.89 -12.00 -18.84
C ALA A 298 2.17 -11.03 -17.67
N GLN A 299 1.31 -11.01 -16.64
CA GLN A 299 1.45 -10.15 -15.47
C GLN A 299 2.60 -10.58 -14.55
N GLY A 300 2.86 -11.88 -14.41
CA GLY A 300 4.01 -12.41 -13.65
C GLY A 300 5.38 -11.95 -14.18
N ARG A 301 5.50 -11.64 -15.48
CA ARG A 301 6.74 -11.08 -16.06
C ARG A 301 6.97 -9.63 -15.64
N ALA A 302 5.92 -8.82 -15.54
CA ALA A 302 6.02 -7.41 -15.16
C ALA A 302 6.50 -7.24 -13.70
N MET A 303 5.99 -8.07 -12.77
CA MET A 303 6.46 -8.06 -11.37
C MET A 303 7.86 -8.68 -11.21
N SER A 304 8.23 -9.68 -12.03
CA SER A 304 9.59 -10.25 -12.02
C SER A 304 10.65 -9.28 -12.57
N HIS A 305 10.30 -8.45 -13.57
CA HIS A 305 11.19 -7.42 -14.10
C HIS A 305 11.40 -6.26 -13.11
N ALA A 306 10.41 -5.96 -12.26
CA ALA A 306 10.60 -5.02 -11.15
C ALA A 306 11.58 -5.56 -10.10
N ARG A 307 11.53 -6.87 -9.78
CA ARG A 307 12.50 -7.53 -8.88
C ARG A 307 13.92 -7.63 -9.47
N ALA A 308 14.05 -7.90 -10.77
CA ALA A 308 15.37 -7.99 -11.41
C ALA A 308 16.09 -6.64 -11.55
N GLY A 309 15.37 -5.51 -11.47
CA GLY A 309 15.97 -4.17 -11.50
C GLY A 309 16.58 -3.72 -10.17
N GLU A 310 16.33 -4.44 -9.07
CA GLU A 310 16.88 -4.14 -7.74
C GLU A 310 18.13 -4.96 -7.37
N GLU A 311 18.44 -6.03 -8.12
CA GLU A 311 19.63 -6.87 -7.88
C GLU A 311 20.87 -6.45 -8.69
N ASP A 312 20.77 -5.49 -9.62
CA ASP A 312 21.90 -4.98 -10.43
C ASP A 312 22.41 -3.60 -9.95
N VAL A 313 22.43 -3.39 -8.63
CA VAL A 313 23.27 -2.35 -8.00
C VAL A 313 23.98 -2.93 -6.78
N GLU A 314 24.92 -3.84 -7.03
CA GLU A 314 26.25 -3.87 -6.42
C GLU A 314 27.20 -4.80 -7.20
#